data_AF-A0A1Q6F0W5-F1
#
_entry.id   AF-A0A1Q6F0W5-F1
#
_cell.length_a   1.000
_cell.length_b   1.000
_cell.length_c   1.000
_cell.angle_alpha   90.00
_cell.angle_beta   90.00
_cell.angle_gamma   90.00
#
_symmetry.space_group_name_H-M   'P 1'
#
loop_
_entity.id
_entity.type
_entity.pdbx_description
1 polymer ?
#
loop_
_entity_poly.entity_id
_entity_poly.type
_entity_poly.pdbx_seq_one_letter_code
_entity_poly.pdbx_strand_id
1 'polypeptide(L)'
;MYRTHTCGCLRADDVNRTVTLAGWVQKVRNLGAMTFIDLRDRYGITQIVVEEHSPAEARETACRLGREWVVQVTGRVIERSSKNPKMATGDIEVAAEKVVVLHEAEVPPFTIEETSDGGDDLRMKYRYLDLRRPPLQRNMILRHKMAQEIRRFLDSEGFLEIETPYLVNSTPEGARDFVVPSRMSPNQFYALPQSPQTLKQLLMVAGYDKYFQIVRCFRDEDLRADRQPEFTQIDCEMSFVEQEDVLEIFERWAKHMFKEVMDIELTEPLRRMPWIEAMEKYGSDKPDLRFGMEFAEI
;
A
#
# COMPACT_ATOMS: atom_id res chain seq x y z
N MET A 1 -13.26 6.08 -25.64
CA MET A 1 -12.97 5.36 -24.38
C MET A 1 -11.48 5.03 -24.36
N TYR A 2 -10.76 5.25 -23.25
CA TYR A 2 -9.29 5.06 -23.23
C TYR A 2 -8.84 3.60 -23.15
N ARG A 3 -9.66 2.70 -22.58
CA ARG A 3 -9.39 1.26 -22.52
C ARG A 3 -10.68 0.45 -22.46
N THR A 4 -10.60 -0.80 -22.91
CA THR A 4 -11.64 -1.84 -22.80
C THR A 4 -11.34 -2.83 -21.67
N HIS A 5 -10.05 -3.08 -21.42
CA HIS A 5 -9.54 -4.03 -20.45
C HIS A 5 -8.38 -3.41 -19.67
N THR A 6 -8.01 -4.01 -18.55
CA THR A 6 -6.76 -3.69 -17.85
C THR A 6 -5.60 -4.46 -18.47
N CYS A 7 -4.38 -3.98 -18.30
CA CYS A 7 -3.18 -4.64 -18.82
C CYS A 7 -2.86 -5.96 -18.09
N GLY A 8 -3.57 -6.31 -17.01
CA GLY A 8 -3.35 -7.56 -16.26
C GLY A 8 -4.44 -8.62 -16.42
N CYS A 9 -5.57 -8.31 -17.07
CA CYS A 9 -6.75 -9.18 -17.01
C CYS A 9 -6.95 -10.10 -18.22
N LEU A 10 -6.27 -9.88 -19.35
CA LEU A 10 -6.43 -10.71 -20.55
C LEU A 10 -5.95 -12.15 -20.34
N ARG A 11 -6.67 -13.12 -20.87
CA ARG A 11 -6.38 -14.57 -20.80
C ARG A 11 -6.52 -15.23 -22.17
N ALA A 12 -6.21 -16.54 -22.24
CA ALA A 12 -6.36 -17.34 -23.46
C ALA A 12 -7.80 -17.31 -24.03
N ASP A 13 -8.81 -17.16 -23.17
CA ASP A 13 -10.22 -17.04 -23.57
C ASP A 13 -10.53 -15.75 -24.33
N ASP A 14 -9.62 -14.77 -24.31
CA ASP A 14 -9.76 -13.50 -25.04
C ASP A 14 -9.15 -13.55 -26.44
N VAL A 15 -8.51 -14.65 -26.85
CA VAL A 15 -7.90 -14.79 -28.18
C VAL A 15 -8.93 -14.49 -29.28
N ASN A 16 -8.47 -13.77 -30.31
CA ASN A 16 -9.26 -13.21 -31.41
C ASN A 16 -10.12 -11.99 -31.09
N ARG A 17 -10.21 -11.53 -29.84
CA ARG A 17 -10.92 -10.29 -29.51
C ARG A 17 -10.07 -9.08 -29.88
N THR A 18 -10.72 -8.04 -30.40
CA THR A 18 -10.11 -6.71 -30.53
C THR A 18 -10.26 -5.98 -29.20
N VAL A 19 -9.15 -5.49 -28.67
CA VAL A 19 -9.08 -4.81 -27.37
C VAL A 19 -8.36 -3.48 -27.52
N THR A 20 -8.76 -2.51 -26.68
CA THR A 20 -8.00 -1.28 -26.44
C THR A 20 -7.44 -1.31 -25.03
N LEU A 21 -6.13 -1.11 -24.89
CA LEU A 21 -5.40 -1.00 -23.64
C LEU A 21 -4.77 0.39 -23.53
N ALA A 22 -4.60 0.89 -22.31
CA ALA A 22 -3.85 2.12 -22.05
C ALA A 22 -3.01 1.96 -20.79
N GLY A 23 -1.78 2.44 -20.83
CA GLY A 23 -0.83 2.24 -19.75
C GLY A 23 0.53 2.88 -20.02
N TRP A 24 1.50 2.51 -19.20
CA TRP A 24 2.89 2.95 -19.30
C TRP A 24 3.73 1.90 -20.02
N VAL A 25 4.62 2.36 -20.90
CA VAL A 25 5.63 1.51 -21.53
C VAL A 25 6.66 1.10 -20.48
N GLN A 26 6.63 -0.14 -20.01
CA GLN A 26 7.62 -0.67 -19.06
C GLN A 26 8.97 -0.90 -19.76
N LYS A 27 8.91 -1.54 -20.93
CA LYS A 27 10.09 -1.96 -21.69
C LYS A 27 9.76 -2.06 -23.17
N VAL A 28 10.72 -1.67 -24.01
CA VAL A 28 10.66 -1.85 -25.46
C VAL A 28 11.81 -2.77 -25.86
N ARG A 29 11.54 -3.76 -26.71
CA ARG A 29 12.52 -4.67 -27.31
C ARG A 29 12.35 -4.65 -28.82
N ASN A 30 13.29 -4.03 -29.53
CA ASN A 30 13.28 -4.00 -30.99
C ASN A 30 14.24 -5.08 -31.52
N LEU A 31 13.71 -6.02 -32.31
CA LEU A 31 14.45 -7.12 -32.94
C LEU A 31 14.59 -6.93 -34.47
N GLY A 32 14.43 -5.70 -34.95
CA GLY A 32 14.45 -5.36 -36.38
C GLY A 32 13.08 -5.57 -37.03
N ALA A 33 12.72 -6.83 -37.30
CA ALA A 33 11.44 -7.16 -37.96
C ALA A 33 10.22 -7.07 -37.02
N MET A 34 10.45 -7.07 -35.72
CA MET A 34 9.41 -7.04 -34.69
C MET A 34 9.82 -6.14 -33.53
N THR A 35 8.85 -5.42 -32.97
CA THR A 35 9.01 -4.65 -31.74
C THR A 35 8.03 -5.16 -30.70
N PHE A 36 8.56 -5.57 -29.54
CA PHE A 36 7.78 -5.95 -28.38
C PHE A 36 7.75 -4.81 -27.36
N ILE A 37 6.56 -4.50 -26.86
CA ILE A 37 6.34 -3.47 -25.85
C ILE A 37 5.63 -4.11 -24.67
N ASP A 38 6.24 -4.05 -23.49
CA ASP A 38 5.56 -4.44 -22.26
C ASP A 38 4.72 -3.24 -21.79
N LEU A 39 3.39 -3.33 -21.95
CA LEU A 39 2.46 -2.29 -21.53
C LEU A 39 1.95 -2.59 -20.11
N ARG A 40 2.20 -1.66 -19.18
CA ARG A 40 1.91 -1.80 -17.75
C ARG A 40 0.77 -0.89 -17.33
N ASP A 41 -0.12 -1.40 -16.50
CA ASP A 41 -0.96 -0.60 -15.61
C ASP A 41 -0.91 -1.16 -14.17
N ARG A 42 -1.80 -0.69 -13.28
CA ARG A 42 -1.85 -1.18 -11.88
C ARG A 42 -2.09 -2.70 -11.78
N TYR A 43 -2.77 -3.28 -12.76
CA TYR A 43 -3.28 -4.65 -12.69
C TYR A 43 -2.29 -5.67 -13.25
N GLY A 44 -1.30 -5.23 -14.01
CA GLY A 44 -0.26 -6.09 -14.55
C GLY A 44 0.37 -5.56 -15.82
N ILE A 45 0.95 -6.47 -16.58
CA ILE A 45 1.67 -6.19 -17.83
C ILE A 45 1.07 -7.08 -18.92
N THR A 46 0.77 -6.51 -20.08
CA THR A 46 0.45 -7.23 -21.32
C THR A 46 1.53 -6.94 -22.35
N GLN A 47 2.01 -7.95 -23.06
CA GLN A 47 2.91 -7.73 -24.20
C GLN A 47 2.10 -7.28 -25.42
N ILE A 48 2.57 -6.20 -26.02
CA ILE A 48 2.13 -5.72 -27.32
C ILE A 48 3.20 -6.14 -28.33
N VAL A 49 2.78 -6.67 -29.47
CA VAL A 49 3.65 -6.99 -30.60
C VAL A 49 3.30 -6.10 -31.79
N VAL A 50 4.33 -5.56 -32.42
CA VAL A 50 4.27 -4.77 -33.64
C VAL A 50 5.19 -5.46 -34.64
N GLU A 51 4.61 -6.05 -35.69
CA GLU A 51 5.32 -6.86 -36.68
C GLU A 51 5.44 -6.09 -38.00
N GLU A 52 6.22 -6.63 -38.95
CA GLU A 52 6.45 -5.99 -40.26
C GLU A 52 5.15 -5.71 -41.04
N HIS A 53 4.16 -6.59 -40.90
CA HIS A 53 2.85 -6.48 -41.55
C HIS A 53 1.84 -5.64 -40.75
N SER A 54 2.21 -5.13 -39.57
CA SER A 54 1.38 -4.18 -38.83
C SER A 54 1.27 -2.84 -39.57
N PRO A 55 0.20 -2.06 -39.34
CA PRO A 55 0.01 -0.76 -39.98
C PRO A 55 1.23 0.16 -39.85
N ALA A 56 1.56 0.88 -40.92
CA ALA A 56 2.77 1.71 -40.98
C ALA A 56 2.85 2.74 -39.83
N GLU A 57 1.73 3.37 -39.49
CA GLU A 57 1.64 4.33 -38.38
C GLU A 57 1.97 3.69 -37.02
N ALA A 58 1.51 2.45 -36.80
CA ALA A 58 1.80 1.70 -35.58
C ALA A 58 3.30 1.34 -35.49
N ARG A 59 3.91 0.93 -36.62
CA ARG A 59 5.35 0.64 -36.71
C ARG A 59 6.20 1.88 -36.45
N GLU A 60 5.89 3.01 -37.07
CA GLU A 60 6.60 4.27 -36.87
C GLU A 60 6.53 4.73 -35.41
N THR A 61 5.33 4.66 -34.82
CA THR A 61 5.13 5.04 -33.42
C THR A 61 5.90 4.13 -32.47
N ALA A 62 5.86 2.81 -32.69
CA ALA A 62 6.55 1.82 -31.87
C ALA A 62 8.07 2.02 -31.84
N CYS A 63 8.67 2.40 -32.97
CA CYS A 63 10.11 2.69 -33.06
C CYS A 63 10.57 3.90 -32.23
N ARG A 64 9.64 4.80 -31.87
CA ARG A 64 9.93 6.02 -31.12
C ARG A 64 9.67 5.91 -29.62
N LEU A 65 8.98 4.84 -29.18
CA LEU A 65 8.54 4.74 -27.79
C LEU A 65 9.73 4.69 -26.82
N GLY A 66 9.69 5.59 -25.84
CA GLY A 66 10.57 5.58 -24.68
C GLY A 66 9.97 4.81 -23.51
N ARG A 67 10.83 4.49 -22.53
CA ARG A 67 10.38 3.97 -21.22
C ARG A 67 9.47 4.99 -20.53
N GLU A 68 8.47 4.47 -19.82
CA GLU A 68 7.46 5.23 -19.08
C GLU A 68 6.57 6.17 -19.92
N TRP A 69 6.62 6.10 -21.25
CA TRP A 69 5.66 6.79 -22.11
C TRP A 69 4.24 6.29 -21.83
N VAL A 70 3.27 7.19 -21.88
CA VAL A 70 1.85 6.83 -21.71
C VAL A 70 1.26 6.63 -23.10
N VAL A 71 0.77 5.42 -23.36
CA VAL A 71 0.26 5.05 -24.67
C VAL A 71 -1.10 4.40 -24.57
N GLN A 72 -1.87 4.50 -25.65
CA GLN A 72 -3.05 3.71 -25.91
C GLN A 72 -2.77 2.80 -27.10
N VAL A 73 -3.12 1.52 -26.97
CA VAL A 73 -2.96 0.51 -28.02
C VAL A 73 -4.31 -0.12 -28.30
N THR A 74 -4.73 -0.13 -29.55
CA THR A 74 -5.81 -0.99 -30.04
C THR A 74 -5.22 -2.09 -30.89
N GLY A 75 -5.65 -3.33 -30.66
CA GLY A 75 -5.14 -4.48 -31.40
C GLY A 75 -5.92 -5.74 -31.12
N ARG A 76 -5.51 -6.83 -31.78
CA ARG A 76 -6.14 -8.15 -31.65
C ARG A 76 -5.35 -9.02 -30.68
N VAL A 77 -6.04 -9.67 -29.74
CA VAL A 77 -5.43 -10.66 -28.85
C VAL A 77 -5.09 -11.90 -29.65
N ILE A 78 -3.85 -12.36 -29.54
CA ILE A 78 -3.34 -13.57 -30.18
C ILE A 78 -2.65 -14.46 -29.15
N GLU A 79 -2.58 -15.75 -29.42
CA GLU A 79 -1.81 -16.68 -28.59
C GLU A 79 -0.32 -16.48 -28.86
N ARG A 80 0.48 -16.48 -27.79
CA ARG A 80 1.93 -16.40 -27.90
C ARG A 80 2.50 -17.70 -28.44
N SER A 81 3.46 -17.59 -29.36
CA SER A 81 4.27 -18.72 -29.82
C SER A 81 5.10 -19.35 -28.69
N SER A 82 5.59 -18.53 -27.76
CA SER A 82 6.30 -18.95 -26.55
C SER A 82 5.69 -18.32 -25.30
N LYS A 83 5.02 -19.15 -24.51
CA LYS A 83 4.27 -18.73 -23.31
C LYS A 83 5.24 -18.33 -22.20
N ASN A 84 4.92 -17.26 -21.47
CA ASN A 84 5.71 -16.80 -20.33
C ASN A 84 5.04 -17.14 -18.99
N PRO A 85 5.45 -18.22 -18.28
CA PRO A 85 4.80 -18.64 -17.05
C PRO A 85 4.97 -17.64 -15.88
N LYS A 86 5.84 -16.64 -16.01
CA LYS A 86 6.05 -15.60 -15.00
C LYS A 86 5.05 -14.44 -15.11
N MET A 87 4.21 -14.41 -16.14
CA MET A 87 3.22 -13.35 -16.36
C MET A 87 1.81 -13.94 -16.36
N ALA A 88 0.87 -13.25 -15.71
CA ALA A 88 -0.54 -13.67 -15.71
C ALA A 88 -1.18 -13.63 -17.11
N THR A 89 -0.72 -12.73 -17.98
CA THR A 89 -1.10 -12.68 -19.41
C THR A 89 -0.08 -13.43 -20.28
N GLY A 90 0.66 -14.37 -19.70
CA GLY A 90 1.82 -15.01 -20.30
C GLY A 90 1.54 -15.82 -21.55
N ASP A 91 0.30 -16.29 -21.68
CA ASP A 91 -0.16 -17.13 -22.78
C ASP A 91 -0.57 -16.34 -24.03
N ILE A 92 -0.74 -15.02 -23.90
CA ILE A 92 -1.25 -14.15 -24.96
C ILE A 92 -0.36 -12.93 -25.19
N GLU A 93 -0.57 -12.29 -26.32
CA GLU A 93 -0.07 -10.95 -26.63
C GLU A 93 -1.08 -10.20 -27.49
N VAL A 94 -0.91 -8.89 -27.65
CA VAL A 94 -1.78 -8.06 -28.47
C VAL A 94 -1.02 -7.60 -29.71
N ALA A 95 -1.44 -8.06 -30.88
CA ALA A 95 -0.97 -7.57 -32.17
C ALA A 95 -1.55 -6.18 -32.41
N ALA A 96 -0.69 -5.15 -32.38
CA ALA A 96 -1.11 -3.76 -32.45
C ALA A 96 -1.58 -3.37 -33.85
N GLU A 97 -2.80 -2.87 -33.93
CA GLU A 97 -3.36 -2.24 -35.14
C GLU A 97 -3.17 -0.72 -35.08
N LYS A 98 -3.28 -0.14 -33.89
CA LYS A 98 -3.11 1.30 -33.66
C LYS A 98 -2.38 1.55 -32.35
N VAL A 99 -1.37 2.40 -32.40
CA VAL A 99 -0.65 2.89 -31.21
C VAL A 99 -0.76 4.41 -31.19
N VAL A 100 -1.24 4.97 -30.08
CA VAL A 100 -1.39 6.41 -29.86
C VAL A 100 -0.56 6.80 -28.66
N VAL A 101 0.37 7.74 -28.85
CA VAL A 101 1.10 8.36 -27.73
C VAL A 101 0.19 9.37 -27.07
N LEU A 102 -0.17 9.11 -25.81
CA LEU A 102 -0.96 10.04 -25.00
C LEU A 102 -0.05 11.07 -24.32
N HIS A 103 1.14 10.65 -23.90
CA HIS A 103 2.14 11.52 -23.29
C HIS A 103 3.55 10.92 -23.44
N GLU A 104 4.50 11.72 -23.91
CA GLU A 104 5.92 11.36 -23.93
C GLU A 104 6.53 11.53 -22.53
N ALA A 105 7.39 10.62 -22.10
CA ALA A 105 8.06 10.72 -20.81
C ALA A 105 9.57 10.87 -20.97
N GLU A 106 10.17 11.69 -20.12
CA GLU A 106 11.61 11.70 -19.92
C GLU A 106 12.07 10.37 -19.29
N VAL A 107 13.34 10.03 -19.51
CA VAL A 107 13.93 8.83 -18.92
C VAL A 107 13.91 8.96 -17.40
N PRO A 108 13.32 7.99 -16.67
CA PRO A 108 13.28 8.03 -15.21
C PRO A 108 14.69 8.06 -14.60
N PRO A 109 14.87 8.70 -13.43
CA PRO A 109 16.16 8.75 -12.74
C PRO A 109 16.58 7.41 -12.11
N PHE A 110 15.69 6.42 -12.08
CA PHE A 110 15.94 5.05 -11.65
C PHE A 110 14.94 4.08 -12.31
N THR A 111 15.24 2.79 -12.28
CA THR A 111 14.39 1.74 -12.88
C THR A 111 13.09 1.52 -12.10
N ILE A 112 11.98 1.46 -12.84
CA ILE A 112 10.67 1.12 -12.29
C ILE A 112 10.49 -0.40 -12.30
N GLU A 113 11.21 -1.08 -11.40
CA GLU A 113 11.30 -2.54 -11.34
C GLU A 113 11.12 -3.06 -9.91
N GLU A 114 11.03 -4.39 -9.77
CA GLU A 114 10.95 -5.07 -8.47
C GLU A 114 12.15 -4.70 -7.58
N THR A 115 13.36 -4.75 -8.17
CA THR A 115 14.60 -4.23 -7.60
C THR A 115 15.03 -3.00 -8.39
N SER A 116 15.01 -1.84 -7.74
CA SER A 116 15.39 -0.55 -8.33
C SER A 116 16.89 -0.32 -8.22
N ASP A 117 17.50 0.35 -9.19
CA ASP A 117 18.90 0.83 -9.15
C ASP A 117 19.07 2.17 -8.39
N GLY A 118 17.98 2.90 -8.15
CA GLY A 118 17.98 4.13 -7.35
C GLY A 118 18.09 3.91 -5.84
N GLY A 119 19.01 4.64 -5.19
CA GLY A 119 19.12 4.70 -3.73
C GLY A 119 17.95 5.43 -3.05
N ASP A 120 17.84 5.29 -1.73
CA ASP A 120 16.71 5.77 -0.92
C ASP A 120 16.44 7.27 -1.12
N ASP A 121 17.46 8.11 -1.02
CA ASP A 121 17.33 9.57 -1.18
C ASP A 121 16.74 9.96 -2.54
N LEU A 122 17.22 9.31 -3.61
CA LEU A 122 16.73 9.56 -4.96
C LEU A 122 15.29 9.10 -5.13
N ARG A 123 14.96 7.93 -4.57
CA ARG A 123 13.58 7.40 -4.57
C ARG A 123 12.62 8.27 -3.77
N MET A 124 13.05 8.85 -2.65
CA MET A 124 12.23 9.80 -1.89
C MET A 124 12.05 11.13 -2.62
N LYS A 125 13.10 11.64 -3.29
CA LYS A 125 13.01 12.84 -4.12
C LYS A 125 12.00 12.68 -5.27
N TYR A 126 11.97 11.51 -5.90
CA TYR A 126 11.03 11.18 -6.98
C TYR A 126 9.98 10.16 -6.53
N ARG A 127 9.38 10.35 -5.35
CA ARG A 127 8.47 9.37 -4.74
C ARG A 127 7.31 8.98 -5.63
N TYR A 128 6.82 9.88 -6.47
CA TYR A 128 5.74 9.60 -7.43
C TYR A 128 6.13 8.60 -8.53
N LEU A 129 7.42 8.50 -8.88
CA LEU A 129 7.94 7.45 -9.75
C LEU A 129 8.19 6.16 -8.96
N ASP A 130 8.75 6.27 -7.76
CA ASP A 130 8.98 5.13 -6.87
C ASP A 130 7.68 4.37 -6.56
N LEU A 131 6.57 5.09 -6.36
CA LEU A 131 5.23 4.53 -6.16
C LEU A 131 4.70 3.75 -7.37
N ARG A 132 5.29 3.88 -8.56
CA ARG A 132 4.96 3.01 -9.71
C ARG A 132 5.55 1.62 -9.58
N ARG A 133 6.55 1.41 -8.71
CA ARG A 133 7.21 0.10 -8.59
C ARG A 133 6.30 -0.94 -7.94
N PRO A 134 6.33 -2.20 -8.41
CA PRO A 134 5.51 -3.28 -7.87
C PRO A 134 5.53 -3.44 -6.34
N PRO A 135 6.69 -3.44 -5.63
CA PRO A 135 6.70 -3.62 -4.18
C PRO A 135 5.92 -2.54 -3.43
N LEU A 136 6.04 -1.27 -3.86
CA LEU A 136 5.31 -0.19 -3.20
C LEU A 136 3.83 -0.17 -3.57
N GLN A 137 3.47 -0.51 -4.81
CA GLN A 137 2.06 -0.68 -5.17
C GLN A 137 1.40 -1.78 -4.31
N ARG A 138 2.06 -2.94 -4.15
CA ARG A 138 1.56 -4.02 -3.29
C ARG A 138 1.41 -3.58 -1.84
N ASN A 139 2.38 -2.86 -1.28
CA ASN A 139 2.29 -2.34 0.09
C ASN A 139 1.15 -1.33 0.26
N MET A 140 0.92 -0.44 -0.71
CA MET A 140 -0.18 0.53 -0.63
C MET A 140 -1.55 -0.14 -0.77
N ILE A 141 -1.67 -1.13 -1.66
CA ILE A 141 -2.90 -1.93 -1.81
C ILE A 141 -3.17 -2.75 -0.54
N LEU A 142 -2.12 -3.34 0.04
CA LEU A 142 -2.20 -4.07 1.31
C LEU A 142 -2.69 -3.15 2.44
N ARG A 143 -2.07 -1.97 2.59
CA ARG A 143 -2.48 -0.97 3.59
C ARG A 143 -3.94 -0.55 3.40
N HIS A 144 -4.40 -0.36 2.16
CA HIS A 144 -5.81 -0.10 1.87
C HIS A 144 -6.71 -1.24 2.33
N LYS A 145 -6.41 -2.49 1.93
CA LYS A 145 -7.18 -3.68 2.34
C LYS A 145 -7.26 -3.80 3.86
N MET A 146 -6.13 -3.63 4.55
CA MET A 146 -6.07 -3.65 6.01
C MET A 146 -7.02 -2.61 6.63
N ALA A 147 -6.99 -1.36 6.16
CA ALA A 147 -7.86 -0.31 6.68
C ALA A 147 -9.36 -0.57 6.45
N GLN A 148 -9.71 -1.31 5.40
CA GLN A 148 -11.08 -1.73 5.14
C GLN A 148 -11.50 -2.89 6.07
N GLU A 149 -10.63 -3.87 6.29
CA GLU A 149 -10.91 -4.99 7.20
C GLU A 149 -10.98 -4.55 8.67
N ILE A 150 -10.12 -3.63 9.10
CA ILE A 150 -10.18 -3.05 10.44
C ILE A 150 -11.55 -2.43 10.70
N ARG A 151 -12.05 -1.63 9.75
CA ARG A 151 -13.37 -1.01 9.85
C ARG A 151 -14.49 -2.04 9.90
N ARG A 152 -14.47 -3.03 9.00
CA ARG A 152 -15.46 -4.11 8.97
C ARG A 152 -15.51 -4.89 10.28
N PHE A 153 -14.35 -5.25 10.82
CA PHE A 153 -14.26 -6.00 12.07
C PHE A 153 -14.82 -5.18 13.24
N LEU A 154 -14.34 -3.93 13.40
CA LEU A 154 -14.75 -3.09 14.53
C LEU A 154 -16.24 -2.69 14.45
N ASP A 155 -16.76 -2.42 13.26
CA ASP A 155 -18.20 -2.21 13.02
C ASP A 155 -19.01 -3.45 13.44
N SER A 156 -18.56 -4.66 13.08
CA SER A 156 -19.24 -5.91 13.47
C SER A 156 -19.20 -6.19 14.98
N GLU A 157 -18.22 -5.63 15.70
CA GLU A 157 -18.10 -5.70 17.16
C GLU A 157 -18.84 -4.54 17.88
N GLY A 158 -19.54 -3.69 17.12
CA GLY A 158 -20.37 -2.59 17.61
C GLY A 158 -19.62 -1.30 17.94
N PHE A 159 -18.39 -1.13 17.45
CA PHE A 159 -17.63 0.10 17.61
C PHE A 159 -18.11 1.20 16.66
N LEU A 160 -18.08 2.45 17.13
CA LEU A 160 -18.38 3.63 16.33
C LEU A 160 -17.10 4.32 15.83
N GLU A 161 -16.98 4.55 14.52
CA GLU A 161 -15.91 5.39 13.96
C GLU A 161 -16.24 6.87 14.20
N ILE A 162 -15.56 7.53 15.14
CA ILE A 162 -15.81 8.94 15.48
C ILE A 162 -14.55 9.76 15.21
N GLU A 163 -14.66 10.80 14.40
CA GLU A 163 -13.52 11.67 14.11
C GLU A 163 -13.25 12.64 15.27
N THR A 164 -11.97 12.81 15.60
CA THR A 164 -11.53 13.71 16.69
C THR A 164 -10.77 14.92 16.14
N PRO A 165 -10.90 16.13 16.74
CA PRO A 165 -10.17 17.31 16.28
C PRO A 165 -8.65 17.15 16.26
N TYR A 166 -8.02 17.74 15.24
CA TYR A 166 -6.56 17.86 15.13
C TYR A 166 -5.97 19.12 15.75
N LEU A 167 -6.80 20.11 16.08
CA LEU A 167 -6.36 21.34 16.74
C LEU A 167 -6.84 21.28 18.19
N VAL A 168 -5.98 20.78 19.07
CA VAL A 168 -6.28 20.60 20.50
C VAL A 168 -5.45 21.55 21.35
N ASN A 169 -5.73 21.59 22.65
CA ASN A 169 -4.85 22.28 23.60
C ASN A 169 -3.56 21.46 23.78
N SER A 170 -2.43 22.15 23.89
CA SER A 170 -1.16 21.51 24.23
C SER A 170 -1.19 21.00 25.67
N THR A 171 -0.60 19.83 25.90
CA THR A 171 -0.37 19.30 27.24
C THR A 171 1.09 19.52 27.62
N PRO A 172 1.40 20.13 28.79
CA PRO A 172 2.80 20.37 29.19
C PRO A 172 3.64 19.11 29.42
N GLU A 173 2.99 17.95 29.53
CA GLU A 173 3.60 16.65 29.83
C GLU A 173 3.51 15.71 28.61
N GLY A 174 4.43 14.74 28.53
CA GLY A 174 4.50 13.75 27.45
C GLY A 174 5.58 14.05 26.41
N ALA A 175 5.35 13.65 25.15
CA ALA A 175 6.23 14.02 24.05
C ALA A 175 6.06 15.51 23.70
N ARG A 176 6.95 16.06 22.87
CA ARG A 176 6.81 17.44 22.41
C ARG A 176 5.74 17.53 21.32
N ASP A 177 4.87 18.52 21.44
CA ASP A 177 3.81 18.80 20.46
C ASP A 177 4.33 19.60 19.26
N PHE A 178 3.79 19.33 18.08
CA PHE A 178 3.77 20.31 17.01
C PHE A 178 2.71 21.37 17.31
N VAL A 179 3.10 22.65 17.26
CA VAL A 179 2.20 23.77 17.56
C VAL A 179 1.76 24.51 16.30
N VAL A 180 0.51 24.99 16.31
CA VAL A 180 -0.11 25.76 15.23
C VAL A 180 -0.53 27.13 15.79
N PRO A 181 0.12 28.25 15.38
CA PRO A 181 -0.21 29.58 15.88
C PRO A 181 -1.62 30.02 15.46
N SER A 182 -2.39 30.59 16.40
CA SER A 182 -3.71 31.14 16.11
C SER A 182 -3.61 32.54 15.52
N ARG A 183 -4.15 32.73 14.31
CA ARG A 183 -4.27 34.08 13.70
C ARG A 183 -5.24 34.99 14.46
N MET A 184 -6.29 34.43 15.06
CA MET A 184 -7.36 35.21 15.72
C MET A 184 -7.01 35.59 17.16
N SER A 185 -6.18 34.79 17.82
CA SER A 185 -5.80 34.96 19.22
C SER A 185 -4.28 35.07 19.30
N PRO A 186 -3.71 36.29 19.28
CA PRO A 186 -2.28 36.50 19.36
C PRO A 186 -1.67 35.81 20.58
N ASN A 187 -0.48 35.23 20.42
CA ASN A 187 0.26 34.46 21.44
C ASN A 187 -0.46 33.20 21.96
N GLN A 188 -1.49 32.72 21.28
CA GLN A 188 -2.11 31.42 21.55
C GLN A 188 -1.82 30.42 20.42
N PHE A 189 -1.67 29.17 20.79
CA PHE A 189 -1.29 28.08 19.91
C PHE A 189 -2.21 26.89 20.13
N TYR A 190 -2.58 26.22 19.05
CA TYR A 190 -3.09 24.86 19.11
C TYR A 190 -1.91 23.88 19.09
N ALA A 191 -2.15 22.65 19.50
CA ALA A 191 -1.26 21.52 19.32
C ALA A 191 -1.90 20.50 18.37
N LEU A 192 -1.06 19.83 17.57
CA LEU A 192 -1.45 18.62 16.86
C LEU A 192 -1.41 17.43 17.82
N PRO A 193 -2.42 16.54 17.84
CA PRO A 193 -2.55 15.53 18.87
C PRO A 193 -1.51 14.41 18.73
N GLN A 194 -0.90 14.05 19.85
CA GLN A 194 -0.05 12.85 19.96
C GLN A 194 -0.85 11.55 19.91
N SER A 195 -2.11 11.62 20.33
CA SER A 195 -3.16 10.60 20.24
C SER A 195 -4.52 11.24 20.59
N PRO A 196 -5.66 10.59 20.31
CA PRO A 196 -6.98 11.05 20.75
C PRO A 196 -7.31 10.78 22.22
N GLN A 197 -6.31 10.48 23.08
CA GLN A 197 -6.51 9.95 24.45
C GLN A 197 -7.56 10.69 25.28
N THR A 198 -7.50 12.02 25.35
CA THR A 198 -8.47 12.81 26.13
C THR A 198 -9.88 12.70 25.54
N LEU A 199 -9.97 12.71 24.21
CA LEU A 199 -11.25 12.75 23.50
C LEU A 199 -11.95 11.39 23.51
N LYS A 200 -11.23 10.29 23.35
CA LYS A 200 -11.82 8.95 23.43
C LYS A 200 -12.39 8.66 24.83
N GLN A 201 -11.76 9.15 25.89
CA GLN A 201 -12.29 9.06 27.25
C GLN A 201 -13.55 9.91 27.44
N LEU A 202 -13.60 11.12 26.87
CA LEU A 202 -14.84 11.92 26.86
C LEU A 202 -15.99 11.20 26.15
N LEU A 203 -15.70 10.44 25.09
CA LEU A 203 -16.71 9.61 24.41
C LEU A 203 -17.24 8.49 25.31
N MET A 204 -16.39 7.87 26.14
CA MET A 204 -16.86 6.89 27.13
C MET A 204 -17.75 7.55 28.18
N VAL A 205 -17.35 8.72 28.70
CA VAL A 205 -18.17 9.52 29.63
C VAL A 205 -19.52 9.93 29.00
N ALA A 206 -19.53 10.22 27.70
CA ALA A 206 -20.73 10.60 26.95
C ALA A 206 -21.65 9.40 26.62
N GLY A 207 -21.25 8.17 26.95
CA GLY A 207 -22.09 6.97 26.79
C GLY A 207 -22.07 6.34 25.40
N TYR A 208 -21.00 6.56 24.61
CA TYR A 208 -20.86 5.93 23.29
C TYR A 208 -20.46 4.44 23.34
N ASP A 209 -20.14 3.92 24.52
CA ASP A 209 -19.81 2.52 24.83
C ASP A 209 -18.54 1.96 24.16
N LYS A 210 -18.46 1.99 22.82
CA LYS A 210 -17.31 1.50 22.04
C LYS A 210 -16.96 2.47 20.92
N TYR A 211 -15.73 2.95 20.92
CA TYR A 211 -15.22 3.93 19.97
C TYR A 211 -13.98 3.39 19.26
N PHE A 212 -13.85 3.67 17.96
CA PHE A 212 -12.59 3.52 17.26
C PHE A 212 -12.31 4.66 16.28
N GLN A 213 -11.05 4.80 15.87
CA GLN A 213 -10.65 5.69 14.79
C GLN A 213 -9.31 5.24 14.17
N ILE A 214 -9.24 5.24 12.84
CA ILE A 214 -7.95 5.16 12.13
C ILE A 214 -7.43 6.59 11.97
N VAL A 215 -6.59 7.04 12.89
CA VAL A 215 -6.30 8.46 13.12
C VAL A 215 -4.84 8.80 12.85
N ARG A 216 -4.59 10.05 12.44
CA ARG A 216 -3.25 10.62 12.33
C ARG A 216 -2.80 11.18 13.68
N CYS A 217 -1.58 10.84 14.08
CA CYS A 217 -0.94 11.32 15.29
C CYS A 217 0.38 12.00 14.94
N PHE A 218 0.78 12.95 15.79
CA PHE A 218 1.93 13.82 15.54
C PHE A 218 2.82 13.86 16.78
N ARG A 219 4.14 13.72 16.60
CA ARG A 219 5.12 13.84 17.69
C ARG A 219 6.38 14.54 17.19
N ASP A 220 6.77 15.61 17.88
CA ASP A 220 8.02 16.33 17.61
C ASP A 220 9.18 15.71 18.40
N GLU A 221 9.50 14.46 18.07
CA GLU A 221 10.61 13.70 18.66
C GLU A 221 11.71 13.41 17.63
N ASP A 222 12.91 13.08 18.13
CA ASP A 222 14.01 12.63 17.28
C ASP A 222 13.61 11.43 16.42
N LEU A 223 13.88 11.55 15.12
CA LEU A 223 13.60 10.49 14.17
C LEU A 223 14.52 9.30 14.43
N ARG A 224 13.93 8.10 14.41
CA ARG A 224 14.62 6.81 14.41
C ARG A 224 14.17 6.02 13.18
N ALA A 225 14.79 4.88 12.92
CA ALA A 225 14.55 4.07 11.72
C ALA A 225 13.06 3.77 11.45
N ASP A 226 12.23 3.70 12.49
CA ASP A 226 10.80 3.38 12.45
C ASP A 226 9.89 4.53 12.93
N ARG A 227 10.43 5.73 13.17
CA ARG A 227 9.67 6.88 13.67
C ARG A 227 9.52 7.95 12.60
N GLN A 228 8.28 8.35 12.37
CA GLN A 228 7.92 9.48 11.51
C GLN A 228 7.28 10.56 12.39
N PRO A 229 7.45 11.86 12.05
CA PRO A 229 6.86 12.95 12.82
C PRO A 229 5.33 12.90 12.80
N GLU A 230 4.78 12.26 11.76
CA GLU A 230 3.37 11.94 11.62
C GLU A 230 3.19 10.44 11.35
N PHE A 231 2.26 9.80 12.05
CA PHE A 231 2.03 8.35 11.94
C PHE A 231 0.57 8.01 12.19
N THR A 232 0.13 6.84 11.73
CA THR A 232 -1.27 6.41 11.83
C THR A 232 -1.44 5.40 12.95
N GLN A 233 -2.44 5.60 13.79
CA GLN A 233 -2.85 4.65 14.82
C GLN A 233 -4.24 4.08 14.52
N ILE A 234 -4.51 2.89 15.05
CA ILE A 234 -5.86 2.37 15.22
C ILE A 234 -6.16 2.61 16.70
N ASP A 235 -6.85 3.70 16.99
CA ASP A 235 -7.19 4.09 18.35
C ASP A 235 -8.56 3.52 18.69
N CYS A 236 -8.70 2.91 19.86
CA CYS A 236 -9.93 2.27 20.32
C CYS A 236 -10.14 2.56 21.81
N GLU A 237 -11.39 2.59 22.24
CA GLU A 237 -11.78 2.72 23.65
C GLU A 237 -13.11 1.98 23.88
N MET A 238 -13.27 1.41 25.07
CA MET A 238 -14.45 0.63 25.47
C MET A 238 -14.87 0.98 26.91
N SER A 239 -16.19 0.98 27.16
CA SER A 239 -16.79 1.17 28.48
C SER A 239 -17.14 -0.18 29.12
N PHE A 240 -17.18 -0.21 30.46
CA PHE A 240 -17.63 -1.38 31.25
C PHE A 240 -16.90 -2.70 30.95
N VAL A 241 -15.58 -2.62 30.71
CA VAL A 241 -14.73 -3.77 30.42
C VAL A 241 -13.66 -3.99 31.48
N GLU A 242 -13.23 -5.23 31.63
CA GLU A 242 -12.00 -5.60 32.30
C GLU A 242 -10.86 -5.81 31.29
N GLN A 243 -9.66 -6.08 31.78
CA GLN A 243 -8.50 -6.33 30.92
C GLN A 243 -8.74 -7.47 29.93
N GLU A 244 -9.42 -8.54 30.37
CA GLU A 244 -9.64 -9.73 29.55
C GLU A 244 -10.51 -9.46 28.34
N ASP A 245 -11.58 -8.68 28.51
CA ASP A 245 -12.51 -8.33 27.43
C ASP A 245 -11.79 -7.59 26.29
N VAL A 246 -10.89 -6.67 26.65
CA VAL A 246 -10.08 -5.91 25.70
C VAL A 246 -9.12 -6.84 24.96
N LEU A 247 -8.39 -7.70 25.69
CA LEU A 247 -7.45 -8.63 25.09
C LEU A 247 -8.14 -9.62 24.15
N GLU A 248 -9.30 -10.14 24.52
CA GLU A 248 -10.03 -11.10 23.70
C GLU A 248 -10.50 -10.49 22.38
N ILE A 249 -11.06 -9.27 22.40
CA ILE A 249 -11.48 -8.56 21.18
C ILE A 249 -10.29 -8.34 20.25
N PHE A 250 -9.16 -7.85 20.77
CA PHE A 250 -8.00 -7.57 19.93
C PHE A 250 -7.25 -8.84 19.49
N GLU A 251 -7.38 -9.95 20.22
CA GLU A 251 -6.95 -11.26 19.74
C GLU A 251 -7.82 -11.75 18.58
N ARG A 252 -9.16 -11.65 18.69
CA ARG A 252 -10.07 -11.97 17.57
C ARG A 252 -9.81 -11.07 16.37
N TRP A 253 -9.57 -9.78 16.60
CA TRP A 253 -9.15 -8.84 15.57
C TRP A 253 -7.87 -9.29 14.87
N ALA A 254 -6.82 -9.62 15.63
CA ALA A 254 -5.56 -10.07 15.05
C ALA A 254 -5.75 -11.34 14.19
N LYS A 255 -6.48 -12.34 14.70
CA LYS A 255 -6.82 -13.57 13.96
C LYS A 255 -7.59 -13.27 12.67
N HIS A 256 -8.59 -12.39 12.74
CA HIS A 256 -9.35 -11.90 11.59
C HIS A 256 -8.45 -11.23 10.54
N MET A 257 -7.57 -10.34 10.97
CA MET A 257 -6.66 -9.62 10.08
C MET A 257 -5.69 -10.56 9.35
N PHE A 258 -5.08 -11.52 10.05
CA PHE A 258 -4.19 -12.50 9.43
C PHE A 258 -4.94 -13.39 8.43
N LYS A 259 -6.16 -13.82 8.76
CA LYS A 259 -6.99 -14.63 7.87
C LYS A 259 -7.41 -13.84 6.63
N GLU A 260 -8.09 -12.71 6.81
CA GLU A 260 -8.68 -11.97 5.68
C GLU A 260 -7.62 -11.27 4.82
N VAL A 261 -6.54 -10.77 5.41
CA VAL A 261 -5.54 -10.00 4.67
C VAL A 261 -4.45 -10.88 4.10
N MET A 262 -3.99 -11.89 4.84
CA MET A 262 -2.84 -12.73 4.48
C MET A 262 -3.19 -14.19 4.14
N ASP A 263 -4.44 -14.62 4.30
CA ASP A 263 -4.86 -16.03 4.15
C ASP A 263 -4.09 -16.97 5.11
N ILE A 264 -3.82 -16.49 6.32
CA ILE A 264 -3.14 -17.25 7.38
C ILE A 264 -4.12 -17.47 8.53
N GLU A 265 -4.46 -18.73 8.79
CA GLU A 265 -5.36 -19.09 9.89
C GLU A 265 -4.56 -19.28 11.20
N LEU A 266 -4.80 -18.41 12.17
CA LEU A 266 -4.22 -18.49 13.51
C LEU A 266 -5.24 -19.14 14.46
N THR A 267 -5.08 -20.44 14.70
CA THR A 267 -6.03 -21.25 15.50
C THR A 267 -5.74 -21.22 17.00
N GLU A 268 -4.46 -21.12 17.38
CA GLU A 268 -4.05 -21.12 18.77
C GLU A 268 -4.32 -19.77 19.46
N PRO A 269 -4.57 -19.75 20.78
CA PRO A 269 -4.58 -18.51 21.55
C PRO A 269 -3.24 -17.77 21.48
N LEU A 270 -3.26 -16.44 21.50
CA LEU A 270 -2.01 -15.68 21.56
C LEU A 270 -1.35 -15.88 22.92
N ARG A 271 -0.05 -16.19 22.92
CA ARG A 271 0.71 -16.38 24.15
C ARG A 271 0.74 -15.09 24.96
N ARG A 272 0.46 -15.22 26.26
CA ARG A 272 0.52 -14.12 27.22
C ARG A 272 1.69 -14.35 28.15
N MET A 273 2.46 -13.30 28.38
CA MET A 273 3.67 -13.34 29.18
C MET A 273 3.68 -12.12 30.10
N PRO A 274 3.75 -12.31 31.42
CA PRO A 274 4.01 -11.21 32.35
C PRO A 274 5.30 -10.49 31.97
N TRP A 275 5.34 -9.18 32.17
CA TRP A 275 6.53 -8.37 31.87
C TRP A 275 7.79 -8.90 32.54
N ILE A 276 7.69 -9.35 33.80
CA ILE A 276 8.83 -9.88 34.55
C ILE A 276 9.43 -11.12 33.88
N GLU A 277 8.57 -12.03 33.41
CA GLU A 277 9.01 -13.24 32.70
C GLU A 277 9.67 -12.89 31.36
N ALA A 278 9.12 -11.91 30.62
CA ALA A 278 9.68 -11.47 29.35
C ALA A 278 11.09 -10.87 29.52
N MET A 279 11.28 -10.09 30.59
CA MET A 279 12.58 -9.52 30.92
C MET A 279 13.58 -10.56 31.41
N GLU A 280 13.15 -11.48 32.28
CA GLU A 280 14.01 -12.54 32.81
C GLU A 280 14.48 -13.49 31.70
N LYS A 281 13.58 -13.92 30.81
CA LYS A 281 13.89 -14.90 29.77
C LYS A 281 14.50 -14.31 28.50
N TYR A 282 14.16 -13.07 28.14
CA TYR A 282 14.54 -12.51 26.83
C TYR A 282 15.16 -11.11 26.90
N GLY A 283 15.20 -10.48 28.09
CA GLY A 283 15.71 -9.12 28.25
C GLY A 283 14.94 -8.06 27.46
N SER A 284 13.69 -8.34 27.09
CA SER A 284 12.87 -7.46 26.25
C SER A 284 11.39 -7.56 26.61
N ASP A 285 10.70 -6.41 26.62
CA ASP A 285 9.25 -6.28 26.76
C ASP A 285 8.47 -6.61 25.47
N LYS A 286 9.18 -6.93 24.39
CA LYS A 286 8.65 -7.35 23.08
C LYS A 286 9.47 -8.52 22.52
N PRO A 287 9.50 -9.67 23.22
CA PRO A 287 10.38 -10.77 22.90
C PRO A 287 10.09 -11.37 21.52
N ASP A 288 11.15 -11.75 20.80
CA ASP A 288 11.04 -12.46 19.54
C ASP A 288 11.02 -13.97 19.78
N LEU A 289 9.82 -14.56 19.75
CA LEU A 289 9.60 -15.98 20.03
C LEU A 289 9.84 -16.89 18.81
N ARG A 290 10.38 -16.37 17.69
CA ARG A 290 10.68 -17.18 16.50
C ARG A 290 11.86 -18.12 16.69
N PHE A 291 12.68 -17.87 17.70
CA PHE A 291 13.80 -18.72 18.11
C PHE A 291 13.82 -18.84 19.65
N GLY A 292 14.61 -19.79 20.15
CA GLY A 292 14.82 -19.96 21.60
C GLY A 292 15.87 -18.99 22.14
N MET A 293 16.98 -19.54 22.69
CA MET A 293 18.07 -18.75 23.31
C MET A 293 17.59 -17.89 24.48
N GLU A 294 16.77 -18.50 25.35
CA GLU A 294 16.37 -17.87 26.60
C GLU A 294 17.60 -17.61 27.49
N PHE A 295 17.57 -16.49 28.21
CA PHE A 295 18.53 -16.22 29.27
C PHE A 295 18.42 -17.30 30.34
N ALA A 296 19.57 -17.73 30.85
CA ALA A 296 19.66 -18.61 31.99
C ALA A 296 20.38 -17.86 33.11
N GLU A 297 19.77 -17.78 34.28
CA GLU A 297 20.47 -17.33 35.48
C GLU A 297 21.56 -18.34 35.84
N ILE A 298 22.75 -17.84 36.20
CA ILE A 298 23.92 -18.64 36.61
C ILE A 298 23.99 -18.68 38.14
#